data_AF-A0A366GYM8-F1
#
_entry.id   AF-A0A366GYM8-F1
#
_cell.length_a   1.000
_cell.length_b   1.000
_cell.length_c   1.000
_cell.angle_alpha   90.00
_cell.angle_beta   90.00
_cell.angle_gamma   90.00
#
_symmetry.space_group_name_H-M   'P 1'
#
loop_
_entity.id
_entity.type
_entity.pdbx_description
1 polymer ?
#
loop_
_entity_poly.entity_id
_entity_poly.type
_entity_poly.pdbx_seq_one_letter_code
_entity_poly.pdbx_strand_id
1 'polypeptide(L)'
;MLRQTLTNLSVQVAERLPPDSLQPGAALLFPGPGSQPLTLQNVATISHWIVLDGTWRKASKLLHLNPELSRLPAFHFSDPPPGRYRVRRRPAEGQLSTAEAVRHLLGIVEPDLDTRPIDEAFEALVQRLIEQVPEHLRYRY
;
A
#
# COMPACT_ATOMS: atom_id res chain seq x y z
N MET A 1 6.82 -7.93 -8.14
CA MET A 1 7.31 -6.56 -7.92
C MET A 1 7.66 -6.36 -6.45
N LEU A 2 6.73 -6.07 -5.52
CA LEU A 2 7.10 -5.79 -4.11
C LEU A 2 7.90 -6.92 -3.41
N ARG A 3 7.55 -8.19 -3.65
CA ARG A 3 8.31 -9.36 -3.13
C ARG A 3 9.75 -9.48 -3.65
N GLN A 4 10.08 -8.82 -4.76
CA GLN A 4 11.41 -8.89 -5.38
C GLN A 4 12.31 -7.74 -4.91
N THR A 5 11.74 -6.67 -4.36
CA THR A 5 12.46 -5.47 -3.93
C THR A 5 12.55 -5.34 -2.40
N LEU A 6 11.61 -5.95 -1.65
CA LEU A 6 11.59 -5.91 -0.19
C LEU A 6 11.98 -7.27 0.39
N THR A 7 13.05 -7.30 1.18
CA THR A 7 13.58 -8.50 1.85
C THR A 7 12.71 -8.96 3.03
N ASN A 8 12.00 -8.04 3.68
CA ASN A 8 11.15 -8.31 4.86
C ASN A 8 9.65 -8.18 4.55
N LEU A 9 9.20 -8.67 3.39
CA LEU A 9 7.80 -8.65 3.00
C LEU A 9 7.15 -10.04 3.11
N SER A 10 6.18 -10.18 4.02
CA SER A 10 5.25 -11.30 3.99
C SER A 10 3.99 -10.94 3.20
N VAL A 11 3.49 -11.88 2.39
CA VAL A 11 2.22 -11.70 1.66
C VAL A 11 1.32 -12.86 2.03
N GLN A 12 0.13 -12.52 2.54
CA GLN A 12 -0.92 -13.47 2.88
C GLN A 12 -2.13 -13.20 1.99
N VAL A 13 -2.70 -14.26 1.41
CA VAL A 13 -3.92 -14.20 0.59
C VAL A 13 -5.00 -14.95 1.36
N ALA A 14 -5.87 -14.21 2.05
CA ALA A 14 -6.99 -14.79 2.78
C ALA A 14 -8.12 -13.78 2.91
N GLU A 15 -9.37 -14.26 2.93
CA GLU A 15 -10.52 -13.42 3.29
C GLU A 15 -10.58 -13.15 4.80
N ARG A 16 -10.04 -14.09 5.58
CA ARG A 16 -9.90 -14.00 7.04
C ARG A 16 -8.49 -14.38 7.46
N LEU A 17 -7.87 -13.55 8.29
CA LEU A 17 -6.55 -13.81 8.83
C LEU A 17 -6.60 -15.03 9.77
N PRO A 18 -5.64 -15.96 9.65
CA PRO A 18 -5.45 -16.99 10.66
C PRO A 18 -5.23 -16.36 12.05
N PRO A 19 -5.62 -17.07 13.13
CA PRO A 19 -5.22 -16.68 14.49
C PRO A 19 -3.71 -16.43 14.56
N ASP A 20 -3.29 -15.47 15.38
CA ASP A 20 -1.88 -15.13 15.63
C ASP A 20 -1.06 -14.67 14.40
N SER A 21 -1.73 -14.28 13.31
CA SER A 21 -1.06 -13.72 12.12
C SER A 21 -0.47 -12.34 12.33
N LEU A 22 -0.83 -11.66 13.42
CA LEU A 22 -0.41 -10.29 13.72
C LEU A 22 0.81 -10.31 14.63
N GLN A 23 1.89 -9.66 14.19
CA GLN A 23 3.11 -9.52 14.97
C GLN A 23 2.96 -8.42 16.03
N PRO A 24 3.62 -8.54 17.19
CA PRO A 24 3.76 -7.43 18.13
C PRO A 24 4.36 -6.20 17.44
N GLY A 25 3.84 -5.01 17.76
CA GLY A 25 4.28 -3.76 17.11
C GLY A 25 3.76 -3.58 15.68
N ALA A 26 2.70 -4.31 15.29
CA ALA A 26 2.04 -4.11 14.00
C ALA A 26 1.15 -2.86 13.96
N ALA A 27 1.14 -2.18 12.81
CA ALA A 27 0.23 -1.09 12.49
C ALA A 27 -0.41 -1.28 11.12
N LEU A 28 -1.60 -0.71 10.95
CA LEU A 28 -2.36 -0.74 9.70
C LEU A 28 -2.20 0.58 8.94
N LEU A 29 -1.77 0.50 7.68
CA LEU A 29 -1.87 1.63 6.75
C LEU A 29 -3.21 1.55 6.01
N PHE A 30 -4.21 2.25 6.55
CA PHE A 30 -5.53 2.33 5.95
C PHE A 30 -6.30 3.55 6.49
N PRO A 31 -6.84 4.43 5.65
CA PRO A 31 -7.62 5.55 6.14
C PRO A 31 -8.97 5.07 6.66
N GLY A 32 -9.33 5.55 7.85
CA GLY A 32 -10.59 5.21 8.49
C GLY A 32 -10.81 5.99 9.79
N PRO A 33 -11.97 5.82 10.43
CA PRO A 33 -12.27 6.43 11.71
C PRO A 33 -11.20 6.07 12.76
N GLY A 34 -10.65 7.08 13.43
CA GLY A 34 -9.60 6.89 14.43
C GLY A 34 -8.19 6.67 13.89
N SER A 35 -7.99 6.65 12.56
CA SER A 35 -6.64 6.63 11.98
C SER A 35 -5.92 7.96 12.20
N GLN A 36 -4.60 7.90 12.38
CA GLN A 36 -3.75 9.06 12.63
C GLN A 36 -2.90 9.43 11.41
N PRO A 37 -2.56 10.71 11.23
CA PRO A 37 -1.51 11.13 10.30
C PRO A 37 -0.23 10.32 10.46
N LEU A 38 0.29 9.74 9.38
CA LEU A 38 1.55 9.02 9.42
C LEU A 38 2.72 10.01 9.46
N THR A 39 3.54 9.94 10.50
CA THR A 39 4.75 10.76 10.66
C THR A 39 5.87 9.91 11.25
N LEU A 40 7.13 10.30 11.04
CA LEU A 40 8.26 9.57 11.62
C LEU A 40 8.21 9.50 13.16
N GLN A 41 7.64 10.52 13.80
CA GLN A 41 7.60 10.64 15.27
C GLN A 41 6.60 9.68 15.93
N ASN A 42 5.45 9.43 15.31
CA ASN A 42 4.39 8.60 15.89
C ASN A 42 4.44 7.13 15.47
N VAL A 43 5.46 6.74 14.70
CA VAL A 43 5.68 5.37 14.23
C VAL A 43 6.96 4.73 14.75
N ALA A 44 7.68 5.39 15.65
CA ALA A 44 8.97 4.92 16.17
C ALA A 44 8.90 3.54 16.87
N THR A 45 7.73 3.14 17.37
CA THR A 45 7.49 1.84 18.03
C THR A 45 6.92 0.78 17.09
N ILE A 46 6.62 1.14 15.84
CA ILE A 46 6.03 0.24 14.85
C ILE A 46 7.14 -0.52 14.14
N SER A 47 7.06 -1.85 14.20
CA SER A 47 8.03 -2.77 13.58
C SER A 47 7.46 -3.52 12.38
N HIS A 48 6.12 -3.55 12.24
CA HIS A 48 5.45 -4.28 11.18
C HIS A 48 4.31 -3.45 10.58
N TRP A 49 4.31 -3.29 9.26
CA TRP A 49 3.26 -2.58 8.56
C TRP A 49 2.36 -3.54 7.79
N ILE A 50 1.05 -3.37 7.98
CA ILE A 50 0.02 -4.10 7.26
C ILE A 50 -0.60 -3.16 6.24
N VAL A 51 -0.62 -3.61 4.99
CA VAL A 51 -1.25 -2.91 3.87
C VAL A 51 -2.26 -3.86 3.24
N LEU A 52 -3.48 -3.38 3.02
CA LEU A 52 -4.55 -4.17 2.41
C LEU A 52 -4.49 -4.03 0.89
N ASP A 53 -4.17 -5.12 0.19
CA ASP A 53 -4.14 -5.14 -1.27
C ASP A 53 -5.54 -5.41 -1.85
N GLY A 54 -6.00 -4.51 -2.71
CA GLY A 54 -7.27 -4.66 -3.40
C GLY A 54 -7.87 -3.33 -3.82
N THR A 55 -9.08 -3.38 -4.40
CA THR A 55 -9.86 -2.16 -4.57
C THR A 55 -10.31 -1.64 -3.20
N TRP A 56 -10.56 -0.34 -3.06
CA TRP A 56 -11.10 0.25 -1.83
C TRP A 56 -12.25 -0.54 -1.22
N ARG A 57 -13.24 -0.91 -2.04
CA ARG A 57 -14.37 -1.74 -1.61
C ARG A 57 -13.93 -3.10 -1.04
N LYS A 58 -12.94 -3.75 -1.66
CA LYS A 58 -12.40 -5.04 -1.18
C LYS A 58 -11.57 -4.85 0.10
N ALA A 59 -10.73 -3.83 0.17
CA ALA A 59 -9.92 -3.53 1.34
C ALA A 59 -10.78 -3.16 2.57
N SER A 60 -11.80 -2.31 2.41
CA SER A 60 -12.77 -2.01 3.46
C SER A 60 -13.55 -3.26 3.90
N LYS A 61 -13.91 -4.14 2.97
CA LYS A 61 -14.53 -5.43 3.29
C LYS A 61 -13.59 -6.32 4.11
N LEU A 62 -12.31 -6.41 3.74
CA LEU A 62 -11.32 -7.16 4.51
C LEU A 62 -11.18 -6.63 5.93
N LEU A 63 -11.14 -5.31 6.12
CA LEU A 63 -11.10 -4.70 7.45
C LEU A 63 -12.33 -5.10 8.29
N HIS A 64 -13.52 -5.08 7.69
CA HIS A 64 -14.77 -5.46 8.37
C HIS A 64 -14.80 -6.95 8.74
N LEU A 65 -14.28 -7.83 7.88
CA LEU A 65 -14.23 -9.27 8.13
C LEU A 65 -13.16 -9.69 9.14
N ASN A 66 -12.21 -8.80 9.45
CA ASN A 66 -11.07 -9.08 10.32
C ASN A 66 -11.03 -8.06 11.48
N PRO A 67 -11.85 -8.25 12.54
CA PRO A 67 -11.89 -7.33 13.67
C PRO A 67 -10.54 -7.07 14.34
N GLU A 68 -9.63 -8.04 14.31
CA GLU A 68 -8.26 -7.88 14.84
C GLU A 68 -7.48 -6.77 14.12
N LEU A 69 -7.69 -6.58 12.82
CA LEU A 69 -7.07 -5.48 12.08
C LEU A 69 -7.59 -4.12 12.54
N SER A 70 -8.89 -4.05 12.89
CA SER A 70 -9.50 -2.83 13.40
C SER A 70 -9.02 -2.45 14.80
N ARG A 71 -8.34 -3.36 15.52
CA ARG A 71 -7.74 -3.10 16.84
C ARG A 71 -6.31 -2.54 16.76
N LEU A 72 -5.68 -2.62 15.59
CA LEU A 72 -4.33 -2.11 15.40
C LEU A 72 -4.34 -0.58 15.36
N PRO A 73 -3.23 0.07 15.78
CA PRO A 73 -2.98 1.46 15.44
C PRO A 73 -3.10 1.63 13.92
N ALA A 74 -3.97 2.53 13.48
CA ALA A 74 -4.23 2.80 12.07
C ALA A 74 -3.66 4.16 11.67
N PHE A 75 -3.06 4.22 10.50
CA PHE A 75 -2.46 5.44 9.96
C PHE A 75 -2.91 5.72 8.53
N HIS A 76 -2.89 7.00 8.16
CA HIS A 76 -3.15 7.49 6.81
C HIS A 76 -2.11 8.53 6.40
N PHE A 77 -1.97 8.74 5.09
CA PHE A 77 -1.16 9.82 4.56
C PHE A 77 -1.96 11.13 4.60
N SER A 78 -1.43 12.16 5.25
CA SER A 78 -2.08 13.48 5.30
C SER A 78 -2.03 14.21 3.97
N ASP A 79 -0.95 14.04 3.23
CA ASP A 79 -0.75 14.60 1.89
C ASP A 79 -0.17 13.51 0.97
N PRO A 80 -1.00 12.55 0.52
CA PRO A 80 -0.54 11.53 -0.39
C PRO A 80 -0.13 12.17 -1.73
N PRO A 81 1.00 11.79 -2.33
CA PRO A 81 1.39 12.29 -3.63
C PRO A 81 0.34 11.93 -4.69
N PRO A 82 0.26 12.67 -5.81
CA PRO A 82 -0.61 12.27 -6.92
C PRO A 82 -0.21 10.87 -7.41
N GLY A 83 -1.20 9.98 -7.51
CA GLY A 83 -1.00 8.64 -8.03
C GLY A 83 -0.46 8.69 -9.47
N ARG A 84 0.64 7.99 -9.72
CA ARG A 84 1.30 7.80 -11.01
C ARG A 84 0.81 6.53 -11.72
N TYR A 85 0.00 5.69 -11.08
CA TYR A 85 -0.56 4.49 -11.71
C TYR A 85 -1.53 4.82 -12.85
N ARG A 86 -1.06 4.75 -14.09
CA ARG A 86 -1.82 5.13 -15.29
C ARG A 86 -2.74 4.04 -15.82
N VAL A 87 -2.44 2.75 -15.61
CA VAL A 87 -3.10 1.58 -16.26
C VAL A 87 -4.61 1.46 -15.99
N ARG A 88 -5.16 2.10 -14.95
CA ARG A 88 -6.61 2.13 -14.70
C ARG A 88 -7.11 3.56 -14.58
N ARG A 89 -8.34 3.80 -15.04
CA ARG A 89 -9.05 5.10 -14.90
C ARG A 89 -8.89 5.60 -13.47
N ARG A 90 -8.40 6.85 -13.35
CA ARG A 90 -7.87 7.43 -12.11
C ARG A 90 -8.68 7.02 -10.88
N PRO A 91 -8.06 6.37 -9.88
CA PRO A 91 -8.55 6.44 -8.52
C PRO A 91 -8.80 7.92 -8.17
N ALA A 92 -9.81 8.23 -7.35
CA ALA A 92 -10.06 9.64 -6.96
C ALA A 92 -8.80 10.27 -6.32
N GLU A 93 -8.72 11.60 -6.26
CA GLU A 93 -7.62 12.30 -5.59
C GLU A 93 -7.31 11.68 -4.23
N GLY A 94 -6.03 11.43 -3.96
CA GLY A 94 -5.53 10.80 -2.73
C GLY A 94 -5.56 9.27 -2.68
N GLN A 95 -5.92 8.58 -3.77
CA GLN A 95 -5.91 7.11 -3.81
C GLN A 95 -4.63 6.58 -4.48
N LEU A 96 -3.74 5.99 -3.67
CA LEU A 96 -2.53 5.32 -4.12
C LEU A 96 -2.79 3.84 -4.42
N SER A 97 -2.07 3.28 -5.39
CA SER A 97 -1.94 1.82 -5.51
C SER A 97 -1.17 1.25 -4.32
N THR A 98 -1.29 -0.06 -4.06
CA THR A 98 -0.56 -0.74 -2.98
C THR A 98 0.95 -0.50 -3.05
N ALA A 99 1.52 -0.50 -4.26
CA ALA A 99 2.96 -0.25 -4.45
C ALA A 99 3.34 1.20 -4.13
N GLU A 100 2.54 2.18 -4.57
CA GLU A 100 2.76 3.59 -4.26
C GLU A 100 2.60 3.88 -2.77
N ALA A 101 1.60 3.27 -2.14
CA ALA A 101 1.38 3.37 -0.70
C ALA A 101 2.58 2.81 0.08
N VAL A 102 3.09 1.63 -0.28
CA VAL A 102 4.27 1.03 0.35
C VAL A 102 5.52 1.88 0.13
N ARG A 103 5.74 2.39 -1.09
CA ARG A 103 6.86 3.31 -1.37
C ARG A 103 6.78 4.56 -0.51
N HIS A 104 5.62 5.20 -0.47
CA HIS A 104 5.45 6.45 0.28
C HIS A 104 5.59 6.23 1.79
N LEU A 105 5.06 5.11 2.29
CA LEU A 105 5.28 4.65 3.66
C LEU A 105 6.79 4.55 3.96
N LEU A 106 7.54 3.80 3.15
CA LEU A 106 8.98 3.59 3.35
C LEU A 106 9.76 4.92 3.33
N GLY A 107 9.42 5.84 2.42
CA GLY A 107 10.05 7.16 2.40
C GLY A 107 9.82 7.99 3.66
N ILE A 108 8.79 7.69 4.46
CA ILE A 108 8.54 8.36 5.75
C ILE A 108 9.17 7.61 6.92
N VAL A 109 9.04 6.27 6.95
CA VAL A 109 9.49 5.47 8.11
C VAL A 109 10.96 5.08 8.05
N GLU A 110 11.53 5.02 6.85
CA GLU A 110 12.94 4.72 6.58
C GLU A 110 13.51 5.76 5.59
N PRO A 111 13.73 7.01 6.02
CA PRO A 111 14.14 8.10 5.12
C PRO A 111 15.50 7.87 4.45
N ASP A 112 16.37 7.06 5.06
CA ASP A 112 17.69 6.70 4.53
C ASP A 112 17.64 5.50 3.56
N LEU A 113 16.48 4.84 3.41
CA LEU A 113 16.32 3.71 2.50
C LEU A 113 16.27 4.19 1.05
N ASP A 114 17.11 3.60 0.21
CA ASP A 114 17.04 3.82 -1.22
C ASP A 114 15.78 3.16 -1.81
N THR A 115 14.76 3.97 -2.08
CA THR A 115 13.50 3.52 -2.67
C THR A 115 13.51 3.49 -4.21
N ARG A 116 14.62 3.88 -4.87
CA ARG A 116 14.73 3.86 -6.34
C ARG A 116 14.45 2.49 -6.98
N PRO A 117 14.90 1.35 -6.42
CA PRO A 117 14.58 0.04 -7.00
C PRO A 117 13.07 -0.26 -7.01
N ILE A 118 12.32 0.27 -6.04
CA ILE A 118 10.85 0.14 -6.01
C ILE A 118 10.23 1.00 -7.12
N ASP A 119 10.74 2.21 -7.32
CA ASP A 119 10.30 3.08 -8.42
C ASP A 119 10.55 2.45 -9.79
N GLU A 120 11.76 1.96 -10.04
CA GLU A 120 12.13 1.33 -11.31
C GLU A 120 11.29 0.10 -11.61
N ALA A 121 11.10 -0.77 -10.60
CA ALA A 121 10.28 -1.97 -10.76
C ALA A 121 8.79 -1.63 -10.95
N PHE A 122 8.32 -0.50 -10.40
CA PHE A 122 6.93 -0.04 -10.55
C PHE A 122 6.69 0.51 -11.95
N GLU A 123 7.57 1.40 -12.43
CA GLU A 123 7.50 1.96 -13.77
C GLU A 123 7.60 0.86 -14.84
N ALA A 124 8.52 -0.10 -14.66
CA ALA A 124 8.63 -1.24 -15.57
C ALA A 124 7.36 -2.10 -15.60
N LEU A 125 6.68 -2.27 -14.46
CA LEU A 125 5.40 -2.97 -14.40
C LEU A 125 4.29 -2.20 -15.11
N VAL A 126 4.17 -0.89 -14.86
CA VAL A 126 3.19 -0.02 -15.51
C VAL A 126 3.38 -0.05 -17.02
N GLN A 127 4.62 0.10 -17.49
CA GLN A 127 4.96 0.08 -18.91
C GLN A 127 4.57 -1.25 -19.57
N ARG A 128 4.92 -2.39 -18.96
CA ARG A 128 4.53 -3.73 -19.46
C ARG A 128 3.01 -3.91 -19.53
N LEU A 129 2.27 -3.39 -18.56
CA LEU A 129 0.81 -3.47 -18.56
C LEU A 129 0.19 -2.61 -19.66
N ILE A 130 0.75 -1.43 -19.95
CA ILE A 130 0.32 -0.55 -21.06
C ILE A 130 0.62 -1.21 -22.42
N GLU A 131 1.77 -1.87 -22.57
CA GLU A 131 2.12 -2.57 -23.81
C GLU A 131 1.14 -3.70 -24.14
N GLN A 132 0.58 -4.36 -23.13
CA GLN A 132 -0.46 -5.38 -23.31
C GLN A 132 -1.83 -4.80 -23.69
N VAL A 133 -2.05 -3.49 -23.53
CA VAL A 133 -3.27 -2.82 -23.99
C VAL A 133 -3.22 -2.73 -25.53
N PRO A 134 -4.28 -3.15 -26.26
CA PRO A 134 -4.37 -3.00 -27.70
C PRO A 134 -4.09 -1.56 -28.13
N GLU A 135 -3.33 -1.38 -29.21
CA GLU A 135 -2.80 -0.06 -29.63
C GLU A 135 -3.88 1.01 -29.78
N HIS A 136 -5.03 0.63 -30.34
CA HIS A 136 -6.20 1.51 -30.52
C HIS A 136 -6.86 1.97 -29.21
N LEU A 137 -6.48 1.42 -28.06
CA LEU A 137 -6.97 1.81 -26.72
C LEU A 137 -5.90 2.51 -25.87
N ARG A 138 -4.66 2.60 -26.35
CA ARG A 138 -3.53 3.18 -25.59
C ARG A 138 -3.65 4.69 -25.37
N TYR A 139 -4.36 5.41 -26.25
CA TYR A 139 -4.59 6.87 -26.13
C TYR A 139 -5.31 7.31 -24.84
N ARG A 140 -5.87 6.36 -24.08
CA ARG A 140 -6.57 6.60 -22.81
C ARG A 140 -5.62 6.67 -21.59
N TYR A 141 -4.31 6.53 -21.82
CA TYR A 141 -3.28 6.37 -20.79
C TYR A 141 -2.16 7.39 -20.94
#